data_AF-A0A2H0ZAG4-F1
#
_entry.id   AF-A0A2H0ZAG4-F1
#
_cell.length_a   1.000
_cell.length_b   1.000
_cell.length_c   1.000
_cell.angle_alpha   90.00
_cell.angle_beta   90.00
_cell.angle_gamma   90.00
#
_symmetry.space_group_name_H-M   'P 1'
#
loop_
_entity.id
_entity.type
_entity.pdbx_description
1 polymer ?
#
loop_
_entity_poly.entity_id
_entity_poly.type
_entity_poly.pdbx_seq_one_letter_code
_entity_poly.pdbx_strand_id
1 'polypeptide(L)'
;MEPFHKIWMGQCDAARGIKERFGDRKALGYLIGEKLINFVEAADERPEFARELPAFLAEIKEIFPAEVLRHYLENVERTGPLGHVLTKEEHDFMRMAGAVEEDAVDRAEDVIILKRIKDMLLP
;
A
#
# COMPACT_ATOMS: atom_id res chain seq x y z
N MET A 1 -13.25 17.23 12.87
CA MET A 1 -12.62 15.91 12.65
C MET A 1 -13.16 15.42 11.33
N GLU A 2 -12.31 15.25 10.31
CA GLU A 2 -12.75 14.72 9.01
C GLU A 2 -13.29 13.29 9.18
N PRO A 3 -14.26 12.86 8.35
CA PRO A 3 -14.75 11.48 8.37
C PRO A 3 -13.62 10.47 8.12
N PHE A 4 -13.67 9.32 8.79
CA PHE A 4 -12.60 8.30 8.70
C PHE A 4 -12.37 7.78 7.27
N HIS A 5 -13.40 7.72 6.42
CA HIS A 5 -13.24 7.32 5.01
C HIS A 5 -12.42 8.32 4.16
N LYS A 6 -12.16 9.54 4.65
CA LYS A 6 -11.27 10.51 4.01
C LYS A 6 -9.83 10.47 4.53
N ILE A 7 -9.49 9.48 5.35
CA ILE A 7 -8.13 9.32 5.91
C ILE A 7 -7.05 9.25 4.82
N TRP A 8 -7.41 8.80 3.61
CA TRP A 8 -6.52 8.71 2.46
C TRP A 8 -5.85 10.04 2.11
N MET A 9 -6.50 11.19 2.33
CA MET A 9 -5.93 12.51 2.05
C MET A 9 -4.68 12.76 2.90
N GLY A 10 -4.79 12.54 4.22
CA GLY A 10 -3.66 12.67 5.13
C GLY A 10 -2.57 11.62 4.90
N GLN A 11 -2.95 10.42 4.43
CA GLN A 11 -1.99 9.39 4.03
C GLN A 11 -1.21 9.78 2.77
N CYS A 12 -1.85 10.42 1.78
CA CYS A 12 -1.18 10.97 0.61
C CYS A 12 -0.20 12.08 0.99
N ASP A 13 -0.57 12.97 1.90
CA ASP A 13 0.33 14.01 2.41
C ASP A 13 1.53 13.42 3.17
N ALA A 14 1.29 12.41 4.01
CA ALA A 14 2.37 11.68 4.66
C ALA A 14 3.29 10.99 3.63
N ALA A 15 2.74 10.38 2.59
CA ALA A 15 3.51 9.72 1.54
C ALA A 15 4.40 10.71 0.77
N ARG A 16 3.94 11.94 0.50
CA ARG A 16 4.78 13.00 -0.07
C ARG A 16 5.98 13.31 0.83
N GLY A 17 5.74 13.48 2.13
CA GLY A 17 6.82 13.71 3.10
C GLY A 17 7.79 12.54 3.22
N ILE A 18 7.30 11.29 3.16
CA ILE A 18 8.15 10.09 3.14
C ILE A 18 8.95 10.03 1.85
N LYS A 19 8.34 10.33 0.69
CA LYS A 19 9.02 10.35 -0.61
C LYS A 19 10.16 11.36 -0.62
N GLU A 20 9.94 12.56 -0.09
CA GLU A 20 10.96 13.61 0.01
C GLU A 20 12.14 13.18 0.90
N ARG A 21 11.87 12.51 2.04
CA ARG A 21 12.89 12.18 3.04
C ARG A 21 13.61 10.85 2.79
N PHE A 22 12.90 9.86 2.24
CA PHE A 22 13.34 8.46 2.19
C PHE A 22 13.20 7.83 0.79
N GLY A 23 12.72 8.57 -0.20
CA GLY A 23 12.60 8.14 -1.59
C GLY A 23 11.38 7.28 -1.89
N ASP A 24 11.23 6.94 -3.17
CA ASP A 24 10.04 6.30 -3.72
C ASP A 24 9.71 4.96 -3.09
N ARG A 25 10.72 4.11 -2.86
CA ARG A 25 10.50 2.77 -2.31
C ARG A 25 9.78 2.80 -0.98
N LYS A 26 10.19 3.68 -0.06
CA LYS A 26 9.58 3.79 1.27
C LYS A 26 8.18 4.40 1.20
N ALA A 27 7.98 5.39 0.33
CA ALA A 27 6.68 6.02 0.14
C ALA A 27 5.66 5.08 -0.51
N LEU A 28 6.07 4.30 -1.51
CA LEU A 28 5.23 3.29 -2.17
C LEU A 28 4.88 2.14 -1.23
N GLY A 29 5.85 1.66 -0.44
CA GLY A 29 5.60 0.64 0.58
C GLY A 29 4.58 1.08 1.62
N TYR A 30 4.65 2.34 2.07
CA TYR A 30 3.66 2.92 2.97
C TYR A 30 2.29 3.07 2.28
N LEU A 31 2.24 3.78 1.16
CA LEU A 31 0.98 4.23 0.58
C LEU A 31 0.24 3.10 -0.15
N ILE A 32 0.95 2.30 -0.94
CA ILE A 32 0.37 1.21 -1.71
C ILE A 32 0.46 -0.10 -0.94
N GLY A 33 1.66 -0.44 -0.47
CA GLY A 33 1.93 -1.70 0.21
C GLY A 33 1.25 -1.87 1.56
N GLU A 34 0.65 -0.83 2.12
CA GLU A 34 -0.15 -0.91 3.35
C GLU A 34 -1.47 -0.14 3.23
N LYS A 35 -1.42 1.18 2.99
CA LYS A 35 -2.63 2.00 3.12
C LYS A 35 -3.68 1.70 2.06
N LEU A 36 -3.29 1.56 0.79
CA LEU A 36 -4.23 1.27 -0.29
C LEU A 36 -4.81 -0.14 -0.18
N ILE A 37 -4.01 -1.13 0.23
CA ILE A 37 -4.49 -2.50 0.50
C ILE A 37 -5.64 -2.45 1.52
N ASN A 38 -5.39 -1.90 2.71
CA ASN A 38 -6.41 -1.78 3.75
C ASN A 38 -7.64 -0.97 3.29
N PHE A 39 -7.43 0.03 2.44
CA PHE A 39 -8.51 0.86 1.92
C PHE A 39 -9.39 0.11 0.90
N VAL A 40 -8.78 -0.69 0.03
CA VAL A 40 -9.50 -1.53 -0.95
C VAL A 40 -10.31 -2.62 -0.24
N GLU A 41 -9.74 -3.25 0.79
CA GLU A 41 -10.48 -4.22 1.63
C GLU A 41 -11.68 -3.54 2.32
N ALA A 42 -11.46 -2.38 2.94
CA ALA A 42 -12.55 -1.63 3.56
C ALA A 42 -13.64 -1.20 2.55
N ALA A 43 -13.26 -0.93 1.30
CA ALA A 43 -14.20 -0.57 0.23
C ALA A 43 -15.10 -1.74 -0.21
N ASP A 44 -14.66 -2.99 -0.04
CA ASP A 44 -15.50 -4.16 -0.36
C ASP A 44 -16.70 -4.28 0.59
N GLU A 45 -16.57 -3.81 1.84
CA GLU A 45 -17.61 -3.90 2.87
C GLU A 45 -18.32 -2.58 3.16
N ARG A 46 -17.66 -1.44 2.91
CA ARG A 46 -18.14 -0.11 3.32
C ARG A 46 -18.30 0.84 2.13
N PRO A 47 -19.55 1.16 1.72
CA PRO A 47 -19.83 2.00 0.56
C PRO A 47 -19.18 3.39 0.60
N GLU A 48 -19.00 3.97 1.79
CA GLU A 48 -18.33 5.26 1.95
C GLU A 48 -16.84 5.21 1.58
N PHE A 49 -16.16 4.07 1.74
CA PHE A 49 -14.79 3.87 1.26
C PHE A 49 -14.78 3.66 -0.25
N ALA A 50 -15.70 2.85 -0.78
CA ALA A 50 -15.81 2.60 -2.22
C ALA A 50 -16.04 3.90 -3.02
N ARG A 51 -16.79 4.86 -2.46
CA ARG A 51 -17.01 6.17 -3.07
C ARG A 51 -15.75 7.03 -3.17
N GLU A 52 -14.84 6.90 -2.23
CA GLU A 52 -13.60 7.70 -2.15
C GLU A 52 -12.44 7.05 -2.92
N LEU A 53 -12.51 5.74 -3.16
CA LEU A 53 -11.44 4.98 -3.82
C LEU A 53 -10.99 5.57 -5.17
N PRO A 54 -11.88 6.04 -6.08
CA PRO A 54 -11.43 6.68 -7.31
C PRO A 54 -10.59 7.95 -7.10
N ALA A 55 -10.95 8.77 -6.10
CA ALA A 55 -10.20 9.99 -5.77
C ALA A 55 -8.84 9.64 -5.15
N PHE A 56 -8.80 8.63 -4.28
CA PHE A 56 -7.55 8.15 -3.71
C PHE A 56 -6.59 7.61 -4.79
N LEU A 57 -7.10 6.80 -5.73
CA LEU A 57 -6.31 6.28 -6.84
C LEU A 57 -5.80 7.40 -7.76
N ALA A 58 -6.60 8.43 -8.00
CA ALA A 58 -6.17 9.59 -8.79
C ALA A 58 -5.02 10.32 -8.09
N GLU A 59 -5.12 10.56 -6.78
CA GLU A 59 -4.07 11.21 -6.00
C GLU A 59 -2.76 10.41 -5.99
N ILE A 60 -2.83 9.08 -5.92
CA ILE A 60 -1.65 8.21 -6.03
C ILE A 60 -0.94 8.39 -7.38
N LYS A 61 -1.71 8.53 -8.47
CA LYS A 61 -1.16 8.76 -9.82
C LYS A 61 -0.53 10.15 -9.96
N GLU A 62 -1.00 11.14 -9.19
CA GLU A 62 -0.36 12.45 -9.13
C GLU A 62 0.97 12.42 -8.35
N ILE A 63 1.07 11.59 -7.30
CA ILE A 63 2.29 11.49 -6.48
C ILE A 63 3.38 10.68 -7.21
N PHE A 64 3.00 9.62 -7.93
CA PHE A 64 3.93 8.67 -8.53
C PHE A 64 3.68 8.51 -10.03
N PRO A 65 4.71 8.70 -10.88
CA PRO A 65 4.63 8.40 -12.30
C PRO A 65 4.27 6.93 -12.57
N ALA A 66 3.57 6.67 -13.68
CA ALA A 66 3.09 5.34 -14.04
C ALA A 66 4.21 4.28 -14.14
N GLU A 67 5.40 4.66 -14.60
CA GLU A 67 6.59 3.80 -14.65
C GLU A 67 7.07 3.35 -13.26
N VAL A 68 7.03 4.25 -12.28
CA VAL A 68 7.40 3.99 -10.89
C VAL A 68 6.38 3.05 -10.25
N LEU A 69 5.09 3.31 -10.47
CA LEU A 69 4.00 2.44 -10.02
C LEU A 69 4.12 1.03 -10.60
N ARG A 70 4.37 0.92 -11.91
CA ARG A 70 4.56 -0.37 -12.60
C ARG A 70 5.72 -1.14 -12.02
N HIS A 71 6.87 -0.48 -11.88
CA HIS A 71 8.07 -1.12 -11.32
C HIS A 71 7.82 -1.64 -9.91
N TYR A 72 7.18 -0.86 -9.04
CA TYR A 72 6.87 -1.29 -7.68
C TYR A 72 5.92 -2.49 -7.65
N LEU A 73 4.78 -2.43 -8.36
CA LEU A 73 3.77 -3.49 -8.37
C LEU A 73 4.26 -4.80 -9.00
N GLU A 74 5.32 -4.76 -9.81
CA GLU A 74 5.95 -5.95 -10.39
C GLU A 74 7.03 -6.57 -9.50
N ASN A 75 7.52 -5.85 -8.50
CA ASN A 75 8.67 -6.25 -7.70
C ASN A 75 8.42 -6.18 -6.18
N VAL A 76 7.18 -5.92 -5.74
CA VAL A 76 6.85 -5.88 -4.31
C VAL A 76 6.95 -7.28 -3.71
N GLU A 77 7.87 -7.45 -2.76
CA GLU A 77 8.09 -8.73 -2.06
C GLU A 77 7.30 -8.82 -0.74
N ARG A 78 6.95 -7.67 -0.14
CA ARG A 78 6.38 -7.57 1.21
C ARG A 78 5.37 -6.43 1.28
N THR A 79 4.25 -6.68 1.95
CA THR A 79 3.14 -5.74 2.20
C THR A 79 2.96 -5.55 3.72
N GLY A 80 2.02 -4.69 4.10
CA GLY A 80 1.70 -4.38 5.47
C GLY A 80 2.69 -3.44 6.18
N PRO A 81 2.45 -3.15 7.47
CA PRO A 81 3.24 -2.18 8.23
C PRO A 81 4.73 -2.52 8.28
N LEU A 82 5.07 -3.79 8.40
CA LEU A 82 6.47 -4.23 8.50
C LEU A 82 7.18 -4.24 7.13
N GLY A 83 6.44 -4.40 6.03
CA GLY A 83 7.00 -4.44 4.68
C GLY A 83 7.72 -3.13 4.29
N HIS A 84 7.23 -1.99 4.78
CA HIS A 84 7.82 -0.68 4.48
C HIS A 84 8.68 -0.10 5.62
N VAL A 85 8.44 -0.47 6.88
CA VAL A 85 9.25 0.00 8.02
C VAL A 85 10.62 -0.67 8.03
N LEU A 86 10.66 -2.01 7.99
CA LEU A 86 11.87 -2.78 8.19
C LEU A 86 12.75 -2.88 6.94
N THR A 87 14.06 -3.06 7.14
CA THR A 87 14.93 -3.58 6.07
C THR A 87 14.54 -5.02 5.73
N LYS A 88 15.18 -5.60 4.71
CA LYS A 88 14.96 -7.01 4.36
C LYS A 88 15.47 -7.91 5.48
N GLU A 89 16.66 -7.62 5.97
CA GLU A 89 17.35 -8.38 7.02
C GLU A 89 16.56 -8.36 8.33
N GLU A 90 16.04 -7.19 8.73
CA GLU A 90 15.22 -7.05 9.94
C GLU A 90 13.91 -7.84 9.81
N HIS A 91 13.27 -7.81 8.65
CA HIS A 91 12.04 -8.56 8.43
C HIS A 91 12.28 -10.07 8.39
N ASP A 92 13.35 -10.53 7.74
CA ASP A 92 13.74 -11.93 7.74
C ASP A 92 14.04 -12.42 9.16
N PHE A 93 14.68 -11.59 9.98
CA PHE A 93 14.89 -11.88 11.39
C PHE A 93 13.56 -12.01 12.15
N MET A 94 12.64 -11.05 12.00
CA MET A 94 11.33 -11.11 12.67
C MET A 94 10.51 -12.33 12.26
N ARG A 95 10.55 -12.70 10.97
CA ARG A 95 9.93 -13.91 10.43
C ARG A 95 10.56 -15.17 11.03
N MET A 96 11.89 -15.26 11.07
CA MET A 96 12.60 -16.40 11.68
C MET A 96 12.33 -16.54 13.18
N ALA A 97 12.13 -15.41 13.87
CA ALA A 97 11.79 -15.38 15.29
C ALA A 97 10.32 -15.74 15.56
N GLY A 98 9.49 -15.95 14.52
CA GLY A 98 8.06 -16.23 14.66
C GLY A 98 7.24 -15.02 15.12
N ALA A 99 7.78 -13.80 15.02
CA ALA A 99 7.09 -12.56 15.37
C ALA A 99 6.19 -12.02 14.24
N VAL A 100 6.29 -12.63 13.05
CA VAL A 100 5.42 -12.37 11.90
C VAL A 100 4.86 -13.71 11.46
N GLU A 101 3.55 -13.91 11.62
CA GLU A 101 2.83 -14.98 10.93
C GLU A 101 2.65 -14.54 9.48
N GLU A 102 3.30 -15.26 8.57
CA GLU A 102 3.02 -15.19 7.14
C GLU A 102 2.70 -16.61 6.70
N ASP A 103 1.42 -16.97 6.66
CA ASP A 103 1.02 -18.22 6.06
C ASP A 103 0.88 -18.09 4.53
N ALA A 104 0.66 -19.21 3.86
CA ALA A 104 0.55 -19.21 2.39
C ALA A 104 -0.76 -18.58 1.88
N VAL A 105 -1.80 -18.52 2.72
CA VAL A 105 -3.11 -17.96 2.40
C VAL A 105 -3.05 -16.43 2.47
N ASP A 106 -2.50 -15.87 3.55
CA ASP A 106 -2.32 -14.41 3.69
C ASP A 106 -1.55 -13.84 2.50
N ARG A 107 -0.47 -14.52 2.09
CA ARG A 107 0.30 -14.16 0.89
C ARG A 107 -0.49 -14.24 -0.40
N ALA A 108 -1.40 -15.20 -0.52
CA ALA A 108 -2.24 -15.33 -1.72
C ALA A 108 -3.27 -14.19 -1.78
N GLU A 109 -3.84 -13.81 -0.63
CA GLU A 109 -4.76 -12.67 -0.52
C GLU A 109 -4.06 -11.35 -0.91
N ASP A 110 -2.85 -11.12 -0.38
CA ASP A 110 -1.99 -10.00 -0.74
C ASP A 110 -1.74 -9.92 -2.26
N VAL A 111 -1.43 -11.06 -2.90
CA VAL A 111 -1.20 -11.10 -4.36
C VAL A 111 -2.48 -10.77 -5.14
N ILE A 112 -3.64 -11.27 -4.69
CA ILE A 112 -4.92 -10.99 -5.35
C ILE A 112 -5.27 -9.51 -5.26
N ILE A 113 -5.12 -8.89 -4.08
CA ILE A 113 -5.43 -7.48 -3.91
C ILE A 113 -4.43 -6.57 -4.64
N LEU A 114 -3.13 -6.92 -4.64
CA LEU A 114 -2.12 -6.21 -5.43
C LEU A 114 -2.41 -6.29 -6.93
N LYS A 115 -2.92 -7.42 -7.43
CA LYS A 115 -3.37 -7.53 -8.83
C LYS A 115 -4.54 -6.60 -9.12
N ARG A 116 -5.56 -6.55 -8.24
CA ARG A 116 -6.69 -5.61 -8.36
C ARG A 116 -6.19 -4.16 -8.37
N ILE A 117 -5.31 -3.80 -7.44
CA ILE A 117 -4.68 -2.48 -7.35
C ILE A 117 -3.93 -2.14 -8.63
N LYS A 118 -3.16 -3.09 -9.18
CA LYS A 118 -2.44 -2.90 -10.44
C LYS A 118 -3.38 -2.54 -11.58
N ASP A 119 -4.50 -3.24 -11.71
CA ASP A 119 -5.49 -2.99 -12.76
C ASP A 119 -6.20 -1.64 -12.59
N MET A 120 -6.39 -1.18 -11.34
CA MET A 120 -6.97 0.13 -11.06
C MET A 120 -5.99 1.29 -11.31
N LEU A 121 -4.71 1.08 -10.99
CA LEU A 121 -3.67 2.11 -11.14
C LEU A 121 -3.13 2.22 -12.57
N LEU A 122 -3.02 1.09 -13.28
CA LEU A 122 -2.38 0.98 -14.59
C LEU A 122 -3.33 0.37 -15.62
N PRO A 123 -4.50 1.00 -15.89
CA PRO A 123 -5.45 0.52 -16.91
C PRO A 123 -4.89 0.60 -18.33
#